data_AF-A0AAD9Q2L6-F1
#
_entry.id   AF-A0AAD9Q2L6-F1
#
_cell.length_a   1.000
_cell.length_b   1.000
_cell.length_c   1.000
_cell.angle_alpha   90.00
_cell.angle_beta   90.00
_cell.angle_gamma   90.00
#
_symmetry.space_group_name_H-M   'P 1'
#
loop_
_entity.id
_entity.type
_entity.pdbx_description
1 polymer ?
#
loop_
_entity_poly.entity_id
_entity_poly.type
_entity_poly.pdbx_seq_one_letter_code
_entity_poly.pdbx_strand_id
1 'polypeptide(L)'
;MTSKRELFIWKKHHDLLLLKEVLLKEPFKHNNGSKEKGALWSKIADALTQHGMKVTQRSVREKFDKLYSDFKEREREEKQASGIDIEYDDNHKALTEIHERVLELEEERQDKETQEKATAAEMRKKATERLSVTK
;
A
#
# COMPACT_ATOMS: atom_id res chain seq x y z
N MET A 1 36.39 12.03 -10.83
CA MET A 1 35.40 13.09 -10.58
C MET A 1 34.21 12.47 -9.86
N THR A 2 34.13 12.61 -8.54
CA THR A 2 32.95 12.21 -7.77
C THR A 2 31.87 13.28 -7.98
N SER A 3 30.95 13.05 -8.91
CA SER A 3 29.77 13.91 -9.05
C SER A 3 29.07 13.99 -7.70
N LYS A 4 29.02 15.21 -7.15
CA LYS A 4 28.26 15.54 -5.94
C LYS A 4 26.83 15.11 -6.21
N ARG A 5 26.33 14.08 -5.53
CA ARG A 5 24.92 13.66 -5.67
C ARG A 5 24.07 14.83 -5.22
N GLU A 6 23.43 15.52 -6.16
CA GLU A 6 22.42 16.51 -5.81
C GLU A 6 21.28 15.77 -5.11
N LEU A 7 21.17 15.99 -3.80
CA LEU A 7 20.08 15.43 -3.01
C LEU A 7 18.82 16.20 -3.35
N PHE A 8 17.81 15.51 -3.89
CA PHE A 8 16.49 16.09 -4.06
C PHE A 8 15.82 16.28 -2.70
N ILE A 9 15.36 17.50 -2.43
CA ILE A 9 14.70 17.87 -1.19
C ILE A 9 13.18 17.78 -1.39
N TRP A 10 12.56 16.84 -0.67
CA TRP A 10 11.11 16.68 -0.65
C TRP A 10 10.46 17.85 0.08
N LYS A 11 9.38 18.38 -0.51
CA LYS A 11 8.54 19.44 0.05
C LYS A 11 7.10 18.93 0.09
N LYS A 12 6.25 19.59 0.87
CA LYS A 12 4.83 19.23 1.05
C LYS A 12 4.09 19.00 -0.28
N HIS A 13 4.34 19.83 -1.30
CA HIS A 13 3.77 19.65 -2.64
C HIS A 13 4.31 18.44 -3.40
N HIS A 14 5.60 18.10 -3.25
CA HIS A 14 6.18 16.89 -3.84
C HIS A 14 5.56 15.63 -3.22
N ASP A 15 5.29 15.67 -1.91
CA ASP A 15 4.62 14.59 -1.19
C ASP A 15 3.19 14.39 -1.75
N LEU A 16 2.47 15.47 -2.02
CA LEU A 16 1.14 15.40 -2.63
C LEU A 16 1.16 14.77 -4.03
N LEU A 17 2.13 15.17 -4.87
CA LEU A 17 2.29 14.58 -6.21
C LEU A 17 2.60 13.08 -6.12
N LEU A 18 3.49 12.69 -5.20
CA LEU A 18 3.78 11.29 -4.93
C LEU A 18 2.51 10.52 -4.54
N LEU A 19 1.75 11.01 -3.57
CA LEU A 19 0.55 10.33 -3.09
C LEU A 19 -0.52 10.20 -4.18
N LYS A 20 -0.69 11.23 -5.03
CA LYS A 20 -1.58 11.17 -6.20
C LYS A 20 -1.16 10.11 -7.21
N GLU A 21 0.14 10.00 -7.51
CA GLU A 21 0.66 8.95 -8.38
C GLU A 21 0.50 7.55 -7.76
N VAL A 22 0.65 7.42 -6.43
CA VAL A 22 0.39 6.16 -5.72
C VAL A 22 -1.09 5.77 -5.82
N LEU A 23 -2.02 6.71 -5.66
CA LEU A 23 -3.45 6.47 -5.84
C LEU A 23 -3.82 6.09 -7.28
N LEU A 24 -3.13 6.66 -8.27
CA LEU A 24 -3.37 6.37 -9.69
C LEU A 24 -2.84 5.00 -10.11
N LYS A 25 -1.64 4.62 -9.63
CA LYS A 25 -0.97 3.37 -10.04
C LYS A 25 -1.27 2.19 -9.10
N GLU A 26 -1.76 2.47 -7.91
CA GLU A 26 -2.19 1.50 -6.89
C GLU A 26 -1.18 0.37 -6.63
N PRO A 27 0.11 0.67 -6.34
CA PRO A 27 1.15 -0.34 -6.15
C PRO A 27 0.88 -1.29 -4.97
N PHE A 28 -0.05 -0.94 -4.08
CA PHE A 28 -0.48 -1.74 -2.94
C PHE A 28 -1.39 -2.91 -3.34
N LYS A 29 -2.02 -2.90 -4.53
CA LYS A 29 -2.81 -4.03 -5.04
C LYS A 29 -1.97 -5.29 -5.29
N HIS A 30 -0.67 -5.14 -5.48
CA HIS A 30 0.24 -6.25 -5.77
C HIS A 30 1.03 -6.69 -4.53
N ASN A 31 1.38 -7.99 -4.50
CA ASN A 31 2.13 -8.58 -3.40
C ASN A 31 3.53 -7.96 -3.24
N ASN A 32 4.01 -7.94 -2.00
CA ASN A 32 5.36 -7.51 -1.69
C ASN A 32 6.39 -8.38 -2.43
N GLY A 33 7.39 -7.75 -3.04
CA GLY A 33 8.42 -8.45 -3.82
C GLY A 33 7.99 -8.87 -5.23
N SER A 34 6.73 -8.63 -5.64
CA SER A 34 6.31 -8.91 -7.02
C SER A 34 7.00 -7.98 -8.02
N LYS A 35 7.30 -8.52 -9.21
CA LYS A 35 7.86 -7.74 -10.33
C LYS A 35 6.92 -6.60 -10.75
N GLU A 36 5.61 -6.85 -10.71
CA GLU A 36 4.57 -5.88 -11.02
C GLU A 36 4.62 -4.67 -10.09
N LYS A 37 4.69 -4.90 -8.76
CA LYS A 37 4.85 -3.83 -7.78
C LYS A 37 6.11 -3.01 -8.02
N GLY A 38 7.23 -3.68 -8.30
CA GLY A 38 8.48 -3.00 -8.68
C GLY A 38 8.32 -2.12 -9.93
N ALA A 39 7.68 -2.64 -10.98
CA ALA A 39 7.41 -1.89 -12.20
C ALA A 39 6.50 -0.68 -11.98
N LEU A 40 5.50 -0.78 -11.10
CA LEU A 40 4.63 0.35 -10.73
C LEU A 40 5.43 1.44 -10.00
N TRP A 41 6.31 1.08 -9.06
CA TRP A 41 7.19 2.05 -8.42
C TRP A 41 8.15 2.73 -9.40
N SER A 42 8.63 2.01 -10.42
CA SER A 42 9.43 2.64 -11.49
C SER A 42 8.60 3.65 -12.27
N LYS A 43 7.37 3.28 -12.67
CA LYS A 43 6.46 4.20 -13.38
C LYS A 43 6.13 5.45 -12.56
N ILE A 44 5.94 5.31 -11.25
CA ILE A 44 5.72 6.45 -10.35
C ILE A 44 6.97 7.34 -10.33
N ALA A 45 8.16 6.77 -10.20
CA ALA A 45 9.40 7.54 -10.24
C ALA A 45 9.61 8.26 -11.58
N ASP A 46 9.28 7.62 -12.70
CA ASP A 46 9.35 8.20 -14.03
C ASP A 46 8.38 9.39 -14.17
N ALA A 47 7.13 9.25 -13.70
CA ALA A 47 6.15 10.32 -13.69
C ALA A 47 6.63 11.53 -12.85
N LEU A 48 7.16 11.28 -11.65
CA LEU A 48 7.70 12.34 -10.80
C LEU A 48 8.94 13.02 -11.43
N THR A 49 9.74 12.26 -12.18
CA THR A 49 10.87 12.79 -12.94
C THR A 49 10.42 13.68 -14.10
N GLN A 50 9.31 13.33 -14.77
CA GLN A 50 8.68 14.19 -15.79
C GLN A 50 8.16 15.52 -15.20
N HIS A 51 7.79 15.53 -13.92
CA HIS A 51 7.48 16.75 -13.17
C HIS A 51 8.72 17.54 -12.69
N GLY A 52 9.93 17.16 -13.12
CA GLY A 52 11.18 17.86 -12.81
C GLY A 52 11.85 17.42 -11.51
N MET A 53 11.37 16.36 -10.85
CA MET A 53 11.97 15.86 -9.61
C MET A 53 13.16 14.94 -9.90
N LYS A 54 14.30 15.15 -9.25
CA LYS A 54 15.49 14.28 -9.36
C LYS A 54 15.39 13.10 -8.40
N VAL A 55 14.46 12.18 -8.67
CA VAL A 55 14.15 11.05 -7.80
C VAL A 55 14.49 9.71 -8.45
N THR A 56 14.70 8.70 -7.61
CA THR A 56 14.88 7.30 -8.04
C THR A 56 13.72 6.46 -7.52
N GLN A 57 13.48 5.29 -8.14
CA GLN A 57 12.50 4.32 -7.63
C GLN A 57 12.67 4.05 -6.13
N ARG A 58 13.92 3.89 -5.67
CA ARG A 58 14.25 3.66 -4.27
C ARG A 58 13.84 4.84 -3.38
N SER A 59 14.22 6.06 -3.74
CA SER A 59 13.90 7.24 -2.92
C SER A 59 12.40 7.55 -2.87
N VAL A 60 11.68 7.28 -3.96
CA VAL A 60 10.22 7.40 -4.03
C VAL A 60 9.55 6.44 -3.06
N ARG A 61 9.98 5.17 -3.07
CA ARG A 61 9.44 4.15 -2.17
C ARG A 61 9.77 4.44 -0.70
N GLU A 62 11.02 4.75 -0.38
CA GLU A 62 11.44 5.10 0.99
C GLU A 62 10.67 6.32 1.51
N LYS A 63 10.43 7.32 0.66
CA LYS A 63 9.63 8.49 1.03
C LYS A 63 8.17 8.14 1.29
N PHE A 64 7.55 7.32 0.44
CA PHE A 64 6.19 6.84 0.66
C PHE A 64 6.08 6.02 1.96
N ASP A 65 6.99 5.06 2.17
CA ASP A 65 7.00 4.19 3.35
C ASP A 65 7.09 5.04 4.64
N LYS A 66 7.90 6.10 4.61
CA LYS A 66 7.98 7.08 5.72
C LYS A 66 6.65 7.81 5.94
N LEU A 67 6.10 8.45 4.89
CA LEU A 67 4.82 9.17 4.98
C LEU A 67 3.69 8.29 5.52
N TYR A 68 3.63 7.05 5.05
CA TYR A 68 2.61 6.10 5.45
C TYR A 68 2.82 5.55 6.86
N SER A 69 4.08 5.38 7.30
CA SER A 69 4.38 5.02 8.69
C SER A 69 3.98 6.14 9.65
N ASP A 70 4.41 7.37 9.36
CA ASP A 70 4.11 8.56 10.17
C ASP A 70 2.57 8.76 10.27
N PHE A 71 1.83 8.55 9.17
CA PHE A 71 0.37 8.58 9.16
C PHE A 71 -0.26 7.55 10.10
N LYS A 72 0.18 6.28 10.04
CA LYS A 72 -0.37 5.21 10.89
C LYS A 72 -0.03 5.39 12.37
N GLU A 73 1.11 5.97 12.67
CA GLU A 73 1.50 6.31 14.04
C GLU A 73 0.57 7.37 14.60
N ARG A 74 0.33 8.45 13.84
CA ARG A 74 -0.63 9.50 14.22
C ARG A 74 -2.06 8.99 14.40
N GLU A 75 -2.57 8.19 13.47
CA GLU A 75 -3.90 7.57 13.58
C GLU A 75 -4.04 6.70 14.86
N ARG A 76 -2.94 6.06 15.30
CA ARG A 76 -2.92 5.28 16.54
C ARG A 76 -2.92 6.19 17.77
N GLU A 77 -2.12 7.24 17.77
CA GLU A 77 -2.05 8.21 18.85
C GLU A 77 -3.39 8.95 19.03
N GLU A 78 -4.03 9.34 17.93
CA GLU A 78 -5.36 9.98 17.93
C GLU A 78 -6.45 9.07 18.49
N LYS A 79 -6.44 7.77 18.14
CA LYS A 79 -7.35 6.78 18.75
C LYS A 79 -7.14 6.63 20.26
N GLN A 80 -5.96 6.95 20.77
CA GLN A 80 -5.62 6.87 22.19
C GLN A 80 -5.83 8.20 22.93
N ALA A 81 -5.66 9.33 22.25
CA ALA A 81 -5.81 10.67 22.80
C ALA A 81 -7.02 11.37 22.16
N SER A 82 -8.16 11.40 22.85
CA SER A 82 -9.33 12.16 22.38
C SER A 82 -8.99 13.66 22.37
N GLY A 83 -8.64 14.22 21.20
CA GLY A 83 -8.53 15.67 21.01
C GLY A 83 -7.23 16.21 20.40
N ILE A 84 -6.45 15.40 19.66
CA ILE A 84 -5.36 15.95 18.85
C ILE A 84 -5.97 16.62 17.60
N ASP A 85 -5.63 17.89 17.37
CA ASP A 85 -6.04 18.66 16.19
C ASP A 85 -5.26 18.18 14.96
N ILE A 86 -5.96 17.50 14.05
CA ILE A 86 -5.41 16.95 12.82
C ILE A 86 -5.50 18.06 11.77
N GLU A 87 -4.35 18.56 11.30
CA GLU A 87 -4.35 19.32 10.04
C GLU A 87 -4.77 18.37 8.90
N TYR A 88 -6.04 18.46 8.49
CA TYR A 88 -6.63 17.80 7.33
C TYR A 88 -6.12 18.42 6.02
N ASP A 89 -4.80 18.45 5.86
CA ASP A 89 -4.18 18.88 4.62
C ASP A 89 -4.43 17.86 3.49
N ASP A 90 -4.13 18.27 2.26
CA ASP A 90 -4.36 17.42 1.09
C ASP A 90 -3.50 16.13 1.11
N ASN A 91 -2.37 16.13 1.84
CA ASN A 91 -1.54 14.94 2.00
C ASN A 91 -2.21 13.94 2.94
N HIS A 92 -2.77 14.40 4.05
CA HIS A 92 -3.52 13.59 4.99
C HIS A 92 -4.73 12.97 4.29
N LYS A 93 -5.51 13.74 3.53
CA LYS A 93 -6.63 13.20 2.74
C LYS A 93 -6.20 12.10 1.78
N ALA A 94 -5.11 12.32 1.03
CA ALA A 94 -4.60 11.31 0.11
C ALA A 94 -4.07 10.07 0.84
N LEU A 95 -3.45 10.23 2.01
CA LEU A 95 -2.99 9.12 2.85
C LEU A 95 -4.16 8.31 3.43
N THR A 96 -5.22 8.98 3.88
CA THR A 96 -6.46 8.34 4.34
C THR A 96 -7.09 7.51 3.23
N GLU A 97 -7.23 8.07 2.01
CA GLU A 97 -7.77 7.33 0.87
C GLU A 97 -6.91 6.11 0.50
N ILE A 98 -5.58 6.24 0.52
CA ILE A 98 -4.67 5.10 0.32
C ILE A 98 -4.88 4.06 1.42
N HIS A 99 -5.01 4.49 2.68
CA HIS A 99 -5.19 3.60 3.81
C HIS A 99 -6.50 2.80 3.72
N GLU A 100 -7.62 3.48 3.41
CA GLU A 100 -8.92 2.85 3.22
C GLU A 100 -8.90 1.80 2.11
N ARG A 101 -8.30 2.12 0.94
CA ARG A 101 -8.15 1.15 -0.15
C ARG A 101 -7.28 -0.04 0.22
N VAL A 102 -6.24 0.18 1.04
CA VAL A 102 -5.39 -0.91 1.52
C VAL A 102 -6.18 -1.84 2.44
N LEU A 103 -6.99 -1.29 3.35
CA LEU A 103 -7.84 -2.08 4.25
C LEU A 103 -8.89 -2.88 3.48
N GLU A 104 -9.57 -2.27 2.51
CA GLU A 104 -10.56 -2.95 1.65
C GLU A 104 -9.92 -4.15 0.92
N LEU A 105 -8.72 -3.97 0.37
CA LEU A 105 -7.99 -5.06 -0.30
C LEU A 105 -7.51 -6.15 0.66
N GLU A 106 -7.19 -5.81 1.91
CA GLU A 106 -6.84 -6.79 2.94
C GLU A 106 -8.06 -7.62 3.37
N GLU A 107 -9.22 -6.97 3.54
CA GLU A 107 -10.50 -7.62 3.84
C GLU A 107 -10.93 -8.57 2.71
N GLU A 108 -10.91 -8.10 1.45
CA GLU A 108 -11.22 -8.95 0.29
C GLU A 108 -10.32 -10.19 0.17
N ARG A 109 -9.05 -10.07 0.58
CA ARG A 109 -8.10 -11.20 0.56
C ARG A 109 -8.41 -12.19 1.67
N GLN A 110 -8.78 -11.72 2.86
CA GLN A 110 -9.17 -12.57 3.98
C GLN A 110 -10.47 -13.33 3.67
N ASP A 111 -11.47 -12.66 3.08
CA ASP A 111 -12.73 -13.29 2.69
C ASP A 111 -12.53 -14.40 1.65
N LYS A 112 -11.68 -14.17 0.65
CA LYS A 112 -11.31 -15.20 -0.33
C LYS A 112 -10.61 -16.39 0.32
N GLU A 113 -9.65 -16.14 1.22
CA GLU A 113 -8.94 -17.22 1.92
C GLU A 113 -9.88 -18.06 2.81
N THR A 114 -10.82 -17.41 3.50
CA THR A 114 -11.80 -18.13 4.34
C THR A 114 -12.77 -18.97 3.50
N GLN A 115 -13.25 -18.44 2.37
CA GLN A 115 -14.11 -19.16 1.44
C GLN A 115 -13.39 -20.37 0.81
N GLU A 116 -12.12 -20.23 0.41
CA GLU A 116 -11.31 -21.33 -0.11
C GLU A 116 -11.10 -22.43 0.92
N LYS A 117 -10.80 -22.07 2.18
CA LYS A 117 -10.67 -23.03 3.29
C LYS A 117 -11.96 -23.78 3.58
N ALA A 118 -13.10 -23.08 3.60
CA ALA A 118 -14.42 -23.69 3.81
C ALA A 118 -14.74 -24.70 2.71
N THR A 119 -14.51 -24.31 1.45
CA THR A 119 -14.75 -25.17 0.28
C THR A 119 -13.86 -26.41 0.30
N ALA A 120 -12.56 -26.24 0.63
CA ALA A 120 -11.63 -27.35 0.75
C ALA A 120 -12.01 -28.32 1.89
N ALA A 121 -12.48 -27.80 3.03
CA ALA A 121 -12.95 -28.62 4.15
C ALA A 121 -14.22 -29.41 3.79
N GLU A 122 -15.16 -28.80 3.08
CA GLU A 122 -16.39 -29.47 2.62
C GLU A 122 -16.08 -30.59 1.62
N MET A 123 -15.19 -30.34 0.65
CA MET A 123 -14.74 -31.39 -0.28
C MET A 123 -14.07 -32.56 0.45
N ARG A 124 -13.23 -32.30 1.47
CA ARG A 124 -12.61 -33.35 2.29
C ARG A 124 -13.66 -34.17 3.04
N LYS A 125 -14.63 -33.52 3.69
CA LYS A 125 -15.72 -34.19 4.41
C LYS A 125 -16.54 -35.09 3.49
N LYS A 126 -16.95 -34.57 2.33
CA LYS A 126 -17.71 -35.32 1.33
C LYS A 126 -16.94 -36.52 0.77
N ALA A 127 -15.62 -36.42 0.63
CA ALA A 127 -14.77 -37.53 0.21
C ALA A 127 -14.69 -38.63 1.30
N THR A 128 -14.52 -38.25 2.56
CA THR A 128 -14.47 -39.21 3.68
C THR A 128 -15.81 -39.93 3.90
N GLU A 129 -16.94 -39.25 3.72
CA GLU A 129 -18.28 -39.83 3.84
C GLU A 129 -18.61 -40.80 2.69
N ARG A 130 -18.06 -40.58 1.49
CA ARG A 130 -18.25 -41.51 0.36
C ARG A 130 -17.47 -42.81 0.52
N LEU A 131 -16.28 -42.76 1.13
CA LEU A 131 -15.45 -43.96 1.37
C LEU A 131 -16.08 -44.90 2.40
N SER A 132 -16.82 -44.38 3.38
CA SER A 132 -17.47 -45.18 4.43
C SER A 132 -18.77 -45.87 4.00
N VAL A 133 -19.35 -45.52 2.85
CA VAL A 133 -20.62 -46.09 2.32
C VAL A 133 -20.38 -47.29 1.38
N THR A 134 -19.15 -47.56 0.99
CA THR A 134 -18.79 -48.78 0.24
C THR A 134 -18.61 -49.96 1.20
N LYS A 135 -19.71 -50.63 1.55
CA LYS A 135 -19.68 -51.94 2.23
C LYS A 135 -20.84 -52.81 1.77
#